data_AF-A0A222XAB8-F1
#
_entry.id   AF-A0A222XAB8-F1
#
_cell.length_a   1.000
_cell.length_b   1.000
_cell.length_c   1.000
_cell.angle_alpha   90.00
_cell.angle_beta   90.00
_cell.angle_gamma   90.00
#
_symmetry.space_group_name_H-M   'P 1'
#
loop_
_entity.id
_entity.type
_entity.pdbx_description
1 polymer ?
#
loop_
_entity_poly.entity_id
_entity_poly.type
_entity_poly.pdbx_seq_one_letter_code
_entity_poly.pdbx_strand_id
1 'polypeptide(L)'
;MARSYPEHPSFPEDGGAEQRVWEALCEHLPDDAVVLAGTLLQDGAIEREIDLLVVWSGLGVAAIEVKGGHVTRADGQWWQGSGEHRHSIDPVSQVQSAKHTLLRLLDRQGLAAARTRTAHLVALPHVYVPASWDAPELPRTMLLDRDAVTDGSAAVHVIRRAIEDHGTGHAPLDEVAAEALVGWLTGGFPSQAETLADAAQYEDHLDRLTREQAHAMRYLDALPRVHVVGGAGTGKTWLALEHARRRARAGDRVALMCYSRGLARYLERATATWPARERPAYVGLFHELPVRWGATPGDDRDPADWEERLPRELGDLAAQRPAGELFDAVVVDEAQDFGDAWWPALLRCLRDPDAGRLAVFSDDGQRVFPRSGTAPVELTVITLDENLRSTKQIAQLCGALHTGITRPRGWAGAPVRVVDVPADEAVGAGDDAVDALLAEGWEPGQIALLTTGRRHPLQVETVELAGHREYWDGFFGRQDVFYGHVLGFKGLERTVVVLAVNGVRDVERARTMLYTGLSRARVLLVVVGPRGYVEEVGGEAVRMRLRDAWEWVPSDPL
;
A
#
# COMPACT_ATOMS: atom_id res chain seq x y z
N MET A 1 -2.71 35.55 -4.55
CA MET A 1 -1.26 35.33 -4.48
C MET A 1 -0.91 34.22 -5.44
N ALA A 2 0.21 34.36 -6.14
CA ALA A 2 0.71 33.32 -7.03
C ALA A 2 1.01 32.02 -6.26
N ARG A 3 0.85 30.88 -6.94
CA ARG A 3 1.25 29.57 -6.41
C ARG A 3 2.77 29.44 -6.47
N SER A 4 3.38 28.72 -5.52
CA SER A 4 4.82 28.44 -5.52
C SER A 4 5.13 26.95 -5.53
N TYR A 5 6.17 26.55 -6.26
CA TYR A 5 6.74 25.20 -6.20
C TYR A 5 8.25 25.22 -5.93
N PRO A 6 8.73 24.49 -4.91
CA PRO A 6 7.93 23.90 -3.83
C PRO A 6 7.15 24.98 -3.03
N GLU A 7 6.16 24.56 -2.23
CA GLU A 7 5.40 25.49 -1.37
C GLU A 7 6.31 26.18 -0.33
N HIS A 8 7.36 25.48 0.09
CA HIS A 8 8.37 25.95 1.04
C HIS A 8 9.78 25.67 0.51
N PRO A 9 10.31 26.54 -0.38
CA PRO A 9 11.65 26.35 -0.94
C PRO A 9 12.75 26.55 0.11
N SER A 10 13.83 25.78 -0.05
CA SER A 10 15.08 26.01 0.66
C SER A 10 15.99 26.82 -0.23
N PHE A 11 16.47 27.96 0.26
CA PHE A 11 17.38 28.83 -0.48
C PHE A 11 18.83 28.64 0.00
N PRO A 12 19.83 28.89 -0.88
CA PRO A 12 21.23 28.87 -0.49
C PRO A 12 21.56 29.96 0.54
N GLU A 13 22.71 29.85 1.20
CA GLU A 13 23.22 30.89 2.12
C GLU A 13 23.74 32.13 1.35
N ASP A 14 22.86 32.81 0.62
CA ASP A 14 23.14 33.96 -0.24
C ASP A 14 22.87 35.33 0.43
N GLY A 15 22.63 35.30 1.75
CA GLY A 15 22.16 36.45 2.53
C GLY A 15 20.65 36.69 2.44
N GLY A 16 19.88 35.70 1.97
CA GLY A 16 18.43 35.76 1.82
C GLY A 16 17.99 36.49 0.54
N ALA A 17 18.83 36.54 -0.49
CA ALA A 17 18.55 37.31 -1.70
C ALA A 17 17.47 36.64 -2.55
N GLU A 18 17.61 35.36 -2.86
CA GLU A 18 16.61 34.56 -3.57
C GLU A 18 15.28 34.52 -2.81
N GLN A 19 15.33 34.27 -1.50
CA GLN A 19 14.15 34.28 -0.64
C GLN A 19 13.38 35.60 -0.73
N ARG A 20 14.08 36.73 -0.67
CA ARG A 20 13.46 38.06 -0.69
C ARG A 20 12.79 38.37 -2.03
N VAL A 21 13.39 37.95 -3.14
CA VAL A 21 12.77 38.09 -4.47
C VAL A 21 11.56 37.16 -4.58
N TRP A 22 11.69 35.91 -4.15
CA TRP A 22 10.60 34.94 -4.15
C TRP A 22 9.38 35.41 -3.34
N GLU A 23 9.60 35.91 -2.12
CA GLU A 23 8.54 36.46 -1.26
C GLU A 23 7.80 37.60 -1.94
N ALA A 24 8.53 38.57 -2.50
CA ALA A 24 7.96 39.72 -3.21
C ALA A 24 7.09 39.28 -4.40
N LEU A 25 7.57 38.29 -5.17
CA LEU A 25 6.84 37.74 -6.30
C LEU A 25 5.59 36.97 -5.89
N CYS A 26 5.68 36.08 -4.90
CA CYS A 26 4.52 35.30 -4.45
C CYS A 26 3.41 36.18 -3.88
N GLU A 27 3.78 37.24 -3.16
CA GLU A 27 2.82 38.18 -2.56
C GLU A 27 2.10 39.05 -3.62
N HIS A 28 2.81 39.50 -4.65
CA HIS A 28 2.30 40.53 -5.58
C HIS A 28 1.89 40.02 -6.97
N LEU A 29 2.36 38.85 -7.40
CA LEU A 29 1.91 38.24 -8.65
C LEU A 29 0.44 37.79 -8.53
N PRO A 30 -0.32 37.83 -9.63
CA PRO A 30 -1.70 37.36 -9.67
C PRO A 30 -1.82 35.84 -9.50
N ASP A 31 -3.03 35.38 -9.19
CA ASP A 31 -3.35 33.97 -8.89
C ASP A 31 -3.13 33.03 -10.10
N ASP A 32 -3.11 33.59 -11.32
CA ASP A 32 -2.86 32.87 -12.57
C ASP A 32 -1.36 32.77 -12.92
N ALA A 33 -0.49 33.25 -12.04
CA ALA A 33 0.94 33.05 -12.09
C ALA A 33 1.41 31.95 -11.11
N VAL A 34 2.47 31.26 -11.50
CA VAL A 34 3.17 30.25 -10.71
C VAL A 34 4.65 30.62 -10.63
N VAL A 35 5.24 30.54 -9.44
CA VAL A 35 6.67 30.77 -9.19
C VAL A 35 7.33 29.44 -8.85
N LEU A 36 8.31 29.01 -9.63
CA LEU A 36 9.13 27.84 -9.31
C LEU A 36 10.51 28.31 -8.84
N ALA A 37 10.98 27.78 -7.70
CA ALA A 37 12.29 28.12 -7.15
C ALA A 37 13.28 26.97 -7.32
N GLY A 38 14.52 27.29 -7.72
CA GLY A 38 15.60 26.30 -7.91
C GLY A 38 15.29 25.28 -9.00
N THR A 39 14.87 25.73 -10.18
CA THR A 39 14.50 24.82 -11.28
C THR A 39 15.75 24.22 -11.92
N LEU A 40 16.05 22.95 -11.60
CA LEU A 40 17.16 22.20 -12.17
C LEU A 40 16.80 21.62 -13.55
N LEU A 41 17.72 21.76 -14.50
CA LEU A 41 17.55 21.34 -15.89
C LEU A 41 18.75 20.50 -16.34
N GLN A 42 18.46 19.27 -16.77
CA GLN A 42 19.46 18.36 -17.34
C GLN A 42 19.27 18.22 -18.85
N ASP A 43 20.31 18.53 -19.62
CA ASP A 43 20.35 18.36 -21.07
C ASP A 43 21.62 17.60 -21.49
N GLY A 44 21.52 16.26 -21.53
CA GLY A 44 22.66 15.39 -21.80
C GLY A 44 23.67 15.46 -20.65
N ALA A 45 24.85 16.05 -20.89
CA ALA A 45 25.88 16.28 -19.87
C ALA A 45 25.87 17.71 -19.30
N ILE A 46 24.95 18.56 -19.76
CA ILE A 46 24.85 19.96 -19.33
C ILE A 46 23.80 20.06 -18.22
N GLU A 47 24.22 20.61 -17.08
CA GLU A 47 23.37 20.94 -15.95
C GLU A 47 23.21 22.47 -15.87
N ARG A 48 21.98 22.92 -15.63
CA ARG A 48 21.64 24.33 -15.43
C ARG A 48 20.60 24.46 -14.33
N GLU A 49 20.65 25.58 -13.63
CA GLU A 49 19.64 25.97 -12.65
C GLU A 49 19.02 27.30 -13.07
N ILE A 50 17.75 27.48 -12.76
CA ILE A 50 17.06 28.77 -12.80
C ILE A 50 16.62 29.08 -11.38
N ASP A 51 17.19 30.11 -10.77
CA ASP A 51 16.91 30.48 -9.37
C ASP A 51 15.41 30.70 -9.14
N LEU A 52 14.78 31.49 -10.02
CA LEU A 52 13.32 31.70 -10.02
C LEU A 52 12.76 31.66 -11.44
N LEU A 53 11.73 30.84 -11.65
CA LEU A 53 10.99 30.74 -12.90
C LEU A 53 9.55 31.17 -12.68
N VAL A 54 9.12 32.24 -13.34
CA VAL A 54 7.72 32.69 -13.32
C VAL A 54 7.01 32.16 -14.55
N VAL A 55 5.95 31.38 -14.33
CA VAL A 55 5.03 30.89 -15.36
C VAL A 55 3.74 31.67 -15.23
N TRP A 56 3.45 32.55 -16.19
CA TRP A 56 2.32 33.47 -16.12
C TRP A 56 1.32 33.19 -17.24
N SER A 57 0.18 32.58 -16.86
CA SER A 57 -0.92 32.30 -17.79
C SER A 57 -1.43 33.58 -18.45
N GLY A 58 -1.74 33.50 -19.74
CA GLY A 58 -2.11 34.63 -20.60
C GLY A 58 -0.95 35.53 -21.02
N LEU A 59 0.27 35.37 -20.48
CA LEU A 59 1.39 36.27 -20.74
C LEU A 59 2.64 35.57 -21.30
N GLY A 60 3.22 34.63 -20.56
CA GLY A 60 4.49 34.00 -20.92
C GLY A 60 5.29 33.50 -19.71
N VAL A 61 6.59 33.27 -19.93
CA VAL A 61 7.52 32.73 -18.94
C VAL A 61 8.68 33.70 -18.71
N ALA A 62 9.13 33.85 -17.47
CA ALA A 62 10.32 34.62 -17.13
C ALA A 62 11.29 33.79 -16.28
N ALA A 63 12.50 33.57 -16.80
CA ALA A 63 13.61 32.99 -16.04
C ALA A 63 14.40 34.12 -15.36
N ILE A 64 14.67 33.99 -14.06
CA ILE A 64 15.29 35.04 -13.26
C ILE A 64 16.51 34.47 -12.54
N GLU A 65 17.65 35.13 -12.71
CA GLU A 65 18.86 34.87 -11.93
C GLU A 65 19.00 35.92 -10.84
N VAL A 66 19.21 35.49 -9.61
CA VAL A 66 19.32 36.34 -8.43
C VAL A 66 20.79 36.44 -8.01
N LYS A 67 21.25 37.66 -7.74
CA LYS A 67 22.58 37.89 -7.15
C LYS A 67 22.47 38.74 -5.90
N GLY A 68 22.74 38.11 -4.76
CA GLY A 68 22.78 38.72 -3.44
C GLY A 68 24.05 39.52 -3.14
N GLY A 69 24.06 40.15 -1.97
CA GLY A 69 25.20 40.94 -1.48
C GLY A 69 25.57 42.16 -2.33
N HIS A 70 26.86 42.50 -2.34
CA HIS A 70 27.39 43.65 -3.07
C HIS A 70 27.70 43.28 -4.51
N VAL A 71 26.86 43.71 -5.45
CA VAL A 71 27.05 43.52 -6.89
C VAL A 71 27.40 44.86 -7.54
N THR A 72 28.43 44.87 -8.38
CA THR A 72 28.85 46.06 -9.14
C THR A 72 29.12 45.69 -10.59
N ARG A 73 28.94 46.65 -11.49
CA ARG A 73 29.32 46.52 -12.90
C ARG A 73 30.31 47.62 -13.26
N ALA A 74 31.49 47.23 -13.74
CA ALA A 74 32.55 48.15 -14.14
C ALA A 74 33.25 47.60 -15.38
N ASP A 75 33.63 48.48 -16.31
CA ASP A 75 34.36 48.14 -17.54
C ASP A 75 33.73 47.00 -18.37
N GLY A 76 32.39 46.91 -18.35
CA GLY A 76 31.66 45.86 -19.09
C GLY A 76 31.53 44.52 -18.35
N GLN A 77 32.02 44.42 -17.12
CA GLN A 77 32.06 43.16 -16.36
C GLN A 77 31.30 43.27 -15.04
N TRP A 78 30.65 42.17 -14.65
CA TRP A 78 29.92 42.04 -13.39
C TRP A 78 30.83 41.47 -12.30
N TRP A 79 30.69 42.01 -11.10
CA TRP A 79 31.46 41.63 -9.92
C TRP A 79 30.54 41.44 -8.72
N GLN A 80 30.83 40.44 -7.90
CA GLN A 80 30.14 40.19 -6.65
C GLN A 80 31.14 40.15 -5.48
N GLY A 81 30.72 40.66 -4.33
CA GLY A 81 31.54 40.72 -3.12
C GLY A 81 32.31 42.03 -2.98
N SER A 82 33.04 42.17 -1.87
CA SER A 82 33.83 43.36 -1.56
C SER A 82 35.21 42.98 -1.00
N GLY A 83 36.18 43.88 -1.13
CA GLY A 83 37.55 43.65 -0.68
C GLY A 83 38.17 42.40 -1.30
N GLU A 84 38.76 41.54 -0.47
CA GLU A 84 39.44 40.30 -0.87
C GLU A 84 38.48 39.21 -1.39
N HIS A 85 37.18 39.31 -1.13
CA HIS A 85 36.16 38.34 -1.58
C HIS A 85 35.49 38.72 -2.90
N ARG A 86 35.97 39.79 -3.55
CA ARG A 86 35.43 40.26 -4.83
C ARG A 86 35.84 39.32 -5.97
N HIS A 87 34.86 38.80 -6.70
CA HIS A 87 35.08 37.92 -7.85
C HIS A 87 34.18 38.30 -9.02
N SER A 88 34.56 37.90 -10.24
CA SER A 88 33.76 38.12 -11.44
C SER A 88 32.60 37.14 -11.49
N ILE A 89 31.44 37.62 -11.93
CA ILE A 89 30.24 36.82 -12.22
C ILE A 89 29.71 37.14 -13.62
N ASP A 90 28.79 36.33 -14.13
CA ASP A 90 28.09 36.58 -15.39
C ASP A 90 26.61 36.14 -15.29
N PRO A 91 25.79 36.91 -14.55
CA PRO A 91 24.40 36.53 -14.28
C PRO A 91 23.55 36.52 -15.56
N VAL A 92 23.89 37.33 -16.55
CA VAL A 92 23.17 37.41 -17.82
C VAL A 92 23.39 36.14 -18.64
N SER A 93 24.64 35.71 -18.80
CA SER A 93 24.93 34.46 -19.53
C SER A 93 24.38 33.23 -18.81
N GLN A 94 24.38 33.22 -17.47
CA GLN A 94 23.79 32.14 -16.65
C GLN A 94 22.31 31.96 -16.98
N VAL A 95 21.50 33.01 -16.82
CA VAL A 95 20.06 32.95 -17.06
C VAL A 95 19.72 32.69 -18.53
N GLN A 96 20.47 33.27 -19.48
CA GLN A 96 20.26 33.03 -20.91
C GLN A 96 20.51 31.56 -21.28
N SER A 97 21.58 30.99 -20.74
CA SER A 97 21.92 29.58 -20.96
C SER A 97 20.85 28.66 -20.39
N ALA A 98 20.39 28.92 -19.16
CA ALA A 98 19.34 28.15 -18.52
C ALA A 98 18.00 28.26 -19.28
N LYS A 99 17.60 29.48 -19.67
CA LYS A 99 16.41 29.73 -20.50
C LYS A 99 16.47 28.95 -21.83
N HIS A 100 17.59 28.99 -22.54
CA HIS A 100 17.73 28.25 -23.80
C HIS A 100 17.69 26.73 -23.60
N THR A 101 18.26 26.23 -22.50
CA THR A 101 18.15 24.82 -22.13
C THR A 101 16.69 24.42 -21.86
N LEU A 102 15.95 25.23 -21.09
CA LEU A 102 14.52 25.01 -20.85
C LEU A 102 13.76 24.90 -22.19
N LEU A 103 13.90 25.90 -23.07
CA LEU A 103 13.20 25.90 -24.37
C LEU A 103 13.52 24.68 -25.23
N ARG A 104 14.77 24.21 -25.26
CA ARG A 104 15.15 22.97 -25.98
C ARG A 104 14.55 21.71 -25.37
N LEU A 105 14.40 21.66 -24.04
CA LEU A 105 13.77 20.52 -23.37
C LEU A 105 12.27 20.51 -23.65
N LEU A 106 11.60 21.66 -23.56
CA LEU A 106 10.18 21.79 -23.89
C LEU A 106 9.87 21.40 -25.34
N ASP A 107 10.70 21.84 -26.30
CA ASP A 107 10.54 21.49 -27.72
C ASP A 107 10.70 19.98 -27.95
N ARG A 108 11.67 19.33 -27.28
CA ARG A 108 11.87 17.87 -27.34
C ARG A 108 10.71 17.08 -26.75
N GLN A 109 10.09 17.59 -25.70
CA GLN A 109 8.91 16.98 -25.06
C GLN A 109 7.61 17.31 -25.80
N GLY A 110 7.66 18.14 -26.86
CA GLY A 110 6.49 18.53 -27.63
C GLY A 110 5.52 19.45 -26.88
N LEU A 111 5.97 20.11 -25.80
CA LEU A 111 5.13 21.00 -25.01
C LEU A 111 4.91 22.34 -25.73
N ALA A 112 3.65 22.80 -25.80
CA ALA A 112 3.27 24.06 -26.45
C ALA A 112 4.01 25.28 -25.85
N ALA A 113 4.37 25.21 -24.57
CA ALA A 113 5.18 26.22 -23.89
C ALA A 113 6.52 26.52 -24.58
N ALA A 114 7.06 25.61 -25.40
CA ALA A 114 8.28 25.85 -26.18
C ALA A 114 8.20 27.06 -27.14
N ARG A 115 6.99 27.48 -27.52
CA ARG A 115 6.75 28.60 -28.45
C ARG A 115 6.29 29.90 -27.75
N THR A 116 6.11 29.86 -26.43
CA THR A 116 5.61 31.01 -25.67
C THR A 116 6.66 32.11 -25.52
N ARG A 117 6.21 33.34 -25.31
CA ARG A 117 7.07 34.48 -24.94
C ARG A 117 7.84 34.11 -23.67
N THR A 118 9.15 33.93 -23.82
CA THR A 118 10.04 33.59 -22.71
C THR A 118 11.12 34.65 -22.59
N ALA A 119 11.12 35.37 -21.48
CA ALA A 119 12.11 36.38 -21.14
C ALA A 119 13.12 35.85 -20.11
N HIS A 120 14.22 36.59 -19.96
CA HIS A 120 15.15 36.39 -18.87
C HIS A 120 15.36 37.71 -18.12
N LEU A 121 15.64 37.64 -16.82
CA LEU A 121 15.87 38.80 -15.97
C LEU A 121 17.04 38.54 -15.02
N VAL A 122 17.60 39.62 -14.48
CA VAL A 122 18.52 39.56 -13.34
C VAL A 122 17.93 40.34 -12.18
N ALA A 123 17.96 39.75 -10.98
CA ALA A 123 17.48 40.37 -9.75
C ALA A 123 18.63 40.66 -8.78
N LEU A 124 18.71 41.92 -8.34
CA LEU A 124 19.72 42.47 -7.43
C LEU A 124 19.02 43.09 -6.21
N PRO A 125 18.50 42.28 -5.27
CA PRO A 125 17.65 42.75 -4.18
C PRO A 125 18.34 43.71 -3.19
N HIS A 126 19.67 43.82 -3.24
CA HIS A 126 20.47 44.67 -2.36
C HIS A 126 21.10 45.87 -3.05
N VAL A 127 20.94 46.02 -4.36
CA VAL A 127 21.59 47.07 -5.16
C VAL A 127 20.54 48.04 -5.68
N TYR A 128 20.77 49.33 -5.48
CA TYR A 128 19.99 50.38 -6.14
C TYR A 128 20.55 50.62 -7.55
N VAL A 129 19.69 50.60 -8.57
CA VAL A 129 20.11 50.87 -9.95
C VAL A 129 19.28 52.04 -10.52
N PRO A 130 19.92 53.18 -10.86
CA PRO A 130 19.22 54.35 -11.38
C PRO A 130 18.35 54.02 -12.59
N ALA A 131 17.18 54.64 -12.70
CA ALA A 131 16.27 54.43 -13.83
C ALA A 131 16.89 54.81 -15.20
N SER A 132 17.92 55.66 -15.21
CA SER A 132 18.66 56.06 -16.42
C SER A 132 19.76 55.07 -16.81
N TRP A 133 20.04 54.05 -15.99
CA TRP A 133 21.03 53.03 -16.32
C TRP A 133 20.50 52.13 -17.42
N ASP A 134 21.35 51.81 -18.39
CA ASP A 134 21.03 50.89 -19.47
C ASP A 134 22.30 50.17 -19.94
N ALA A 135 22.16 48.93 -20.39
CA ALA A 135 23.26 48.14 -20.92
C ALA A 135 22.79 47.25 -22.09
N PRO A 136 23.57 47.12 -23.18
CA PRO A 136 23.18 46.30 -24.32
C PRO A 136 22.92 44.82 -23.98
N GLU A 137 23.60 44.29 -22.97
CA GLU A 137 23.46 42.91 -22.51
C GLU A 137 22.25 42.70 -21.57
N LEU A 138 21.78 43.76 -20.91
CA LEU A 138 20.71 43.73 -19.93
C LEU A 138 20.03 45.10 -19.84
N PRO A 139 18.99 45.34 -20.66
CA PRO A 139 18.20 46.56 -20.59
C PRO A 139 17.58 46.77 -19.20
N ARG A 140 17.34 48.03 -18.81
CA ARG A 140 16.74 48.35 -17.49
C ARG A 140 15.42 47.63 -17.22
N THR A 141 14.64 47.35 -18.27
CA THR A 141 13.35 46.65 -18.24
C THR A 141 13.47 45.15 -17.97
N MET A 142 14.68 44.61 -17.85
CA MET A 142 14.96 43.21 -17.53
C MET A 142 15.73 43.07 -16.20
N LEU A 143 15.86 44.17 -15.44
CA LEU A 143 16.57 44.21 -14.17
C LEU A 143 15.60 44.52 -13.02
N LEU A 144 15.54 43.63 -12.04
CA LEU A 144 14.88 43.85 -10.76
C LEU A 144 15.93 44.36 -9.76
N ASP A 145 15.88 45.61 -9.35
CA ASP A 145 16.78 46.17 -8.36
C ASP A 145 16.13 46.23 -6.97
N ARG A 146 16.86 46.72 -5.96
CA ARG A 146 16.39 46.78 -4.57
C ARG A 146 15.02 47.45 -4.42
N ASP A 147 14.79 48.55 -5.13
CA ASP A 147 13.52 49.29 -5.03
C ASP A 147 12.38 48.47 -5.64
N ALA A 148 12.60 47.82 -6.78
CA ALA A 148 11.61 46.94 -7.40
C ALA A 148 11.30 45.70 -6.55
N VAL A 149 12.26 45.13 -5.84
CA VAL A 149 12.01 43.99 -4.93
C VAL A 149 11.31 44.45 -3.65
N THR A 150 11.60 45.66 -3.17
CA THR A 150 10.96 46.22 -1.98
C THR A 150 9.49 46.62 -2.25
N ASP A 151 9.22 47.14 -3.45
CA ASP A 151 7.87 47.36 -3.97
C ASP A 151 7.51 46.25 -4.97
N GLY A 152 6.97 45.13 -4.48
CA GLY A 152 6.66 43.97 -5.32
C GLY A 152 5.75 44.28 -6.52
N SER A 153 4.95 45.35 -6.46
CA SER A 153 4.15 45.79 -7.61
C SER A 153 5.02 46.28 -8.78
N ALA A 154 6.14 46.94 -8.47
CA ALA A 154 7.13 47.34 -9.45
C ALA A 154 7.86 46.11 -10.04
N ALA A 155 8.18 45.09 -9.24
CA ALA A 155 8.73 43.84 -9.76
C ALA A 155 7.80 43.16 -10.77
N VAL A 156 6.50 43.08 -10.47
CA VAL A 156 5.49 42.54 -11.38
C VAL A 156 5.43 43.33 -12.69
N HIS A 157 5.51 44.68 -12.61
CA HIS A 157 5.53 45.52 -13.80
C HIS A 157 6.76 45.26 -14.69
N VAL A 158 7.94 45.13 -14.08
CA VAL A 158 9.19 44.83 -14.79
C VAL A 158 9.13 43.46 -15.45
N ILE A 159 8.65 42.42 -14.76
CA ILE A 159 8.49 41.07 -15.32
C ILE A 159 7.54 41.09 -16.53
N ARG A 160 6.41 41.78 -16.40
CA ARG A 160 5.46 41.91 -17.52
C ARG A 160 6.11 42.55 -18.73
N ARG A 161 6.81 43.67 -18.54
CA ARG A 161 7.51 44.38 -19.63
C ARG A 161 8.62 43.52 -20.24
N ALA A 162 9.37 42.78 -19.43
CA ALA A 162 10.38 41.86 -19.92
C ALA A 162 9.77 40.79 -20.85
N ILE A 163 8.64 40.20 -20.48
CA ILE A 163 7.96 39.18 -21.30
C ILE A 163 7.37 39.79 -22.59
N GLU A 164 6.73 40.95 -22.48
CA GLU A 164 6.06 41.62 -23.61
C GLU A 164 7.07 42.17 -24.64
N ASP A 165 8.13 42.82 -24.17
CA ASP A 165 9.04 43.58 -25.02
C ASP A 165 10.26 42.76 -25.46
N HIS A 166 10.71 41.77 -24.67
CA HIS A 166 11.97 41.04 -24.87
C HIS A 166 11.83 39.51 -24.96
N GLY A 167 10.61 38.97 -24.91
CA GLY A 167 10.36 37.53 -24.99
C GLY A 167 10.73 36.95 -26.37
N THR A 168 11.48 35.84 -26.40
CA THR A 168 11.95 35.23 -27.67
C THR A 168 10.91 34.36 -28.40
N GLY A 169 9.65 34.36 -27.94
CA GLY A 169 8.53 33.59 -28.50
C GLY A 169 7.43 34.49 -29.07
N HIS A 170 6.45 33.89 -29.76
CA HIS A 170 5.51 34.66 -30.58
C HIS A 170 4.07 34.65 -30.04
N ALA A 171 3.77 33.79 -29.07
CA ALA A 171 2.44 33.61 -28.49
C ALA A 171 2.47 33.83 -26.97
N PRO A 172 1.36 34.30 -26.37
CA PRO A 172 1.17 34.19 -24.93
C PRO A 172 1.12 32.73 -24.50
N LEU A 173 1.32 32.46 -23.21
CA LEU A 173 1.17 31.13 -22.63
C LEU A 173 -0.30 30.91 -22.28
N ASP A 174 -1.00 29.98 -22.93
CA ASP A 174 -2.35 29.61 -22.51
C ASP A 174 -2.35 28.76 -21.23
N GLU A 175 -3.50 28.66 -20.58
CA GLU A 175 -3.67 27.99 -19.28
C GLU A 175 -3.29 26.50 -19.33
N VAL A 176 -3.69 25.80 -20.40
CA VAL A 176 -3.39 24.37 -20.58
C VAL A 176 -1.89 24.15 -20.74
N ALA A 177 -1.23 25.00 -21.53
CA ALA A 177 0.22 24.96 -21.72
C ALA A 177 0.97 25.33 -20.43
N ALA A 178 0.43 26.26 -19.63
CA ALA A 178 1.00 26.63 -18.32
C ALA A 178 0.94 25.45 -17.34
N GLU A 179 -0.22 24.78 -17.23
CA GLU A 179 -0.37 23.60 -16.35
C GLU A 179 0.50 22.44 -16.80
N ALA A 180 0.57 22.16 -18.10
CA ALA A 180 1.44 21.12 -18.64
C ALA A 180 2.94 21.40 -18.37
N LEU A 181 3.37 22.67 -18.49
CA LEU A 181 4.72 23.09 -18.16
C LEU A 181 5.03 22.89 -16.67
N VAL A 182 4.15 23.38 -15.79
CA VAL A 182 4.32 23.23 -14.34
C VAL A 182 4.34 21.76 -13.98
N GLY A 183 3.37 20.96 -14.44
CA GLY A 183 3.29 19.52 -14.18
C GLY A 183 4.51 18.74 -14.69
N TRP A 184 5.11 19.13 -15.81
CA TRP A 184 6.35 18.52 -16.29
C TRP A 184 7.57 18.88 -15.43
N LEU A 185 7.66 20.14 -14.98
CA LEU A 185 8.77 20.61 -14.14
C LEU A 185 8.67 20.13 -12.68
N THR A 186 7.45 19.93 -12.17
CA THR A 186 7.20 19.53 -10.78
C THR A 186 6.79 18.06 -10.62
N GLY A 187 6.68 17.31 -11.72
CA GLY A 187 6.06 15.98 -11.74
C GLY A 187 6.78 14.95 -10.86
N GLY A 188 5.99 14.21 -10.08
CA GLY A 188 6.42 13.02 -9.34
C GLY A 188 6.56 11.78 -10.24
N PHE A 189 6.91 10.63 -9.65
CA PHE A 189 6.78 9.35 -10.37
C PHE A 189 5.31 9.15 -10.77
N PRO A 190 5.00 8.37 -11.83
CA PRO A 190 3.63 7.97 -12.09
C PRO A 190 3.03 7.36 -10.81
N SER A 191 1.82 7.76 -10.43
CA SER A 191 1.16 7.31 -9.18
C SER A 191 1.11 5.78 -9.03
N GLN A 192 1.13 5.05 -10.16
CA GLN A 192 1.22 3.59 -10.22
C GLN A 192 2.57 3.06 -9.71
N ALA A 193 3.68 3.69 -10.12
CA ALA A 193 5.02 3.32 -9.66
C ALA A 193 5.20 3.61 -8.17
N GLU A 194 4.61 4.70 -7.67
CA GLU A 194 4.56 5.01 -6.23
C GLU A 194 3.73 3.98 -5.48
N THR A 195 2.56 3.60 -5.99
CA THR A 195 1.71 2.56 -5.38
C THR A 195 2.42 1.20 -5.28
N LEU A 196 3.14 0.79 -6.33
CA LEU A 196 3.91 -0.45 -6.34
C LEU A 196 5.15 -0.38 -5.41
N ALA A 197 5.83 0.76 -5.37
CA ALA A 197 6.95 0.98 -4.45
C ALA A 197 6.50 0.98 -2.99
N ASP A 198 5.41 1.67 -2.67
CA ASP A 198 4.77 1.66 -1.35
C ASP A 198 4.32 0.25 -0.95
N ALA A 199 3.77 -0.52 -1.91
CA ALA A 199 3.41 -1.92 -1.69
C ALA A 199 4.62 -2.76 -1.29
N ALA A 200 5.74 -2.61 -1.98
CA ALA A 200 6.98 -3.33 -1.68
C ALA A 200 7.56 -2.93 -0.32
N GLN A 201 7.60 -1.63 0.00
CA GLN A 201 8.04 -1.16 1.31
C GLN A 201 7.12 -1.65 2.44
N TYR A 202 5.81 -1.72 2.18
CA TYR A 202 4.84 -2.23 3.12
C TYR A 202 5.08 -3.71 3.42
N GLU A 203 5.33 -4.51 2.38
CA GLU A 203 5.68 -5.93 2.52
C GLU A 203 6.89 -6.15 3.45
N ASP A 204 7.98 -5.38 3.26
CA ASP A 204 9.16 -5.42 4.14
C ASP A 204 8.84 -5.02 5.60
N HIS A 205 7.94 -4.06 5.77
CA HIS A 205 7.49 -3.61 7.08
C HIS A 205 6.72 -4.70 7.84
N LEU A 206 5.85 -5.43 7.15
CA LEU A 206 5.07 -6.53 7.72
C LEU A 206 5.99 -7.65 8.25
N ASP A 207 7.04 -7.98 7.51
CA ASP A 207 8.03 -8.97 7.92
C ASP A 207 8.75 -8.56 9.21
N ARG A 208 9.01 -7.25 9.39
CA ARG A 208 9.59 -6.73 10.63
C ARG A 208 8.62 -6.80 11.80
N LEU A 209 7.36 -6.38 11.64
CA LEU A 209 6.35 -6.45 12.69
C LEU A 209 6.12 -7.89 13.18
N THR A 210 6.15 -8.84 12.25
CA THR A 210 6.04 -10.27 12.56
C THR A 210 7.19 -10.76 13.44
N ARG A 211 8.42 -10.28 13.20
CA ARG A 211 9.58 -10.59 14.06
C ARG A 211 9.45 -10.00 15.47
N GLU A 212 8.81 -8.84 15.62
CA GLU A 212 8.57 -8.21 16.93
C GLU A 212 7.60 -9.05 17.81
N GLN A 213 6.60 -9.71 17.21
CA GLN A 213 5.71 -10.62 17.96
C GLN A 213 6.43 -11.84 18.55
N ALA A 214 7.58 -12.23 18.03
CA ALA A 214 8.37 -13.36 18.55
C ALA A 214 8.80 -13.17 20.01
N HIS A 215 8.87 -11.94 20.51
CA HIS A 215 9.23 -11.66 21.89
C HIS A 215 8.08 -11.98 22.86
N ALA A 216 6.83 -11.71 22.46
CA ALA A 216 5.63 -12.01 23.25
C ALA A 216 5.39 -13.52 23.43
N MET A 217 5.93 -14.35 22.52
CA MET A 217 5.80 -15.81 22.54
C MET A 217 6.32 -16.48 23.82
N ARG A 218 7.30 -15.87 24.51
CA ARG A 218 7.87 -16.47 25.74
C ARG A 218 6.84 -16.69 26.84
N TYR A 219 5.80 -15.86 26.89
CA TYR A 219 4.73 -15.97 27.88
C TYR A 219 3.72 -17.05 27.49
N LEU A 220 3.46 -17.24 26.19
CA LEU A 220 2.57 -18.28 25.68
C LEU A 220 3.13 -19.69 25.98
N ASP A 221 4.44 -19.89 25.85
CA ASP A 221 5.07 -21.19 26.11
C ASP A 221 4.95 -21.67 27.58
N ALA A 222 4.78 -20.72 28.50
CA ALA A 222 4.59 -21.03 29.92
C ALA A 222 3.19 -21.54 30.25
N LEU A 223 2.19 -21.23 29.42
CA LEU A 223 0.81 -21.64 29.63
C LEU A 223 0.58 -23.04 29.04
N PRO A 224 0.15 -24.03 29.85
CA PRO A 224 -0.18 -25.35 29.31
C PRO A 224 -1.42 -25.32 28.43
N ARG A 225 -2.41 -24.50 28.79
CA ARG A 225 -3.71 -24.39 28.12
C ARG A 225 -4.05 -22.94 27.84
N VAL A 226 -4.02 -22.55 26.58
CA VAL A 226 -4.16 -21.17 26.16
C VAL A 226 -5.10 -21.04 24.97
N HIS A 227 -5.93 -20.00 25.00
CA HIS A 227 -6.80 -19.60 23.90
C HIS A 227 -6.44 -18.19 23.46
N VAL A 228 -5.79 -18.07 22.32
CA VAL A 228 -5.41 -16.81 21.71
C VAL A 228 -6.52 -16.37 20.75
N VAL A 229 -7.22 -15.29 21.10
CA VAL A 229 -8.30 -14.71 20.32
C VAL A 229 -7.82 -13.42 19.68
N GLY A 230 -8.09 -13.22 18.40
CA GLY A 230 -7.78 -11.94 17.76
C GLY A 230 -8.44 -11.80 16.40
N GLY A 231 -8.67 -10.56 15.98
CA GLY A 231 -9.21 -10.25 14.66
C GLY A 231 -8.28 -10.66 13.51
N ALA A 232 -8.69 -10.38 12.29
CA ALA A 232 -7.91 -10.70 11.11
C ALA A 232 -6.63 -9.85 11.09
N GLY A 233 -5.52 -10.48 10.70
CA GLY A 233 -4.22 -9.80 10.61
C GLY A 233 -3.48 -9.61 11.94
N THR A 234 -3.92 -10.19 13.04
CA THR A 234 -3.24 -10.08 14.35
C THR A 234 -2.06 -11.03 14.57
N GLY A 235 -1.72 -11.87 13.57
CA GLY A 235 -0.58 -12.79 13.63
C GLY A 235 -0.87 -14.20 14.16
N LYS A 236 -2.14 -14.57 14.40
CA LYS A 236 -2.54 -15.88 14.97
C LYS A 236 -1.86 -17.11 14.33
N THR A 237 -1.96 -17.27 13.02
CA THR A 237 -1.35 -18.40 12.29
C THR A 237 0.16 -18.45 12.45
N TRP A 238 0.82 -17.29 12.46
CA TRP A 238 2.25 -17.20 12.72
C TRP A 238 2.59 -17.61 14.15
N LEU A 239 1.82 -17.15 15.15
CA LEU A 239 1.97 -17.53 16.55
C LEU A 239 1.74 -19.04 16.74
N ALA A 240 0.78 -19.63 16.03
CA ALA A 240 0.51 -21.08 16.06
C ALA A 240 1.72 -21.88 15.52
N LEU A 241 2.27 -21.47 14.37
CA LEU A 241 3.48 -22.08 13.79
C LEU A 241 4.67 -21.95 14.74
N GLU A 242 4.94 -20.75 15.25
CA GLU A 242 6.09 -20.51 16.14
C GLU A 242 5.94 -21.27 17.47
N HIS A 243 4.74 -21.33 18.05
CA HIS A 243 4.47 -22.13 19.25
C HIS A 243 4.72 -23.61 18.99
N ALA A 244 4.19 -24.16 17.89
CA ALA A 244 4.41 -25.56 17.51
C ALA A 244 5.90 -25.88 17.32
N ARG A 245 6.64 -24.98 16.66
CA ARG A 245 8.08 -25.09 16.44
C ARG A 245 8.86 -25.13 17.76
N ARG A 246 8.52 -24.26 18.71
CA ARG A 246 9.15 -24.17 20.03
C ARG A 246 8.87 -25.39 20.89
N ARG A 247 7.63 -25.87 20.91
CA ARG A 247 7.27 -27.11 21.63
C ARG A 247 8.00 -28.32 21.05
N ALA A 248 8.03 -28.47 19.72
CA ALA A 248 8.78 -29.54 19.07
C ALA A 248 10.29 -29.47 19.42
N ARG A 249 10.88 -28.27 19.37
CA ARG A 249 12.27 -28.04 19.79
C ARG A 249 12.52 -28.37 21.27
N ALA A 250 11.53 -28.22 22.13
CA ALA A 250 11.59 -28.60 23.54
C ALA A 250 11.44 -30.12 23.78
N GLY A 251 11.22 -30.91 22.74
CA GLY A 251 11.11 -32.37 22.80
C GLY A 251 9.68 -32.91 22.81
N ASP A 252 8.66 -32.04 22.72
CA ASP A 252 7.28 -32.48 22.66
C ASP A 252 6.96 -33.17 21.33
N ARG A 253 6.15 -34.23 21.39
CA ARG A 253 5.46 -34.73 20.21
C ARG A 253 4.24 -33.83 19.91
N VAL A 254 4.40 -32.93 18.96
CA VAL A 254 3.39 -31.90 18.65
C VAL A 254 2.47 -32.31 17.50
N ALA A 255 1.17 -32.02 17.63
CA ALA A 255 0.22 -31.95 16.51
C ALA A 255 -0.16 -30.49 16.23
N LEU A 256 0.03 -30.03 15.00
CA LEU A 256 -0.43 -28.75 14.51
C LEU A 256 -1.56 -28.99 13.50
N MET A 257 -2.76 -28.48 13.75
CA MET A 257 -3.93 -28.78 12.93
C MET A 257 -4.80 -27.57 12.68
N CYS A 258 -5.56 -27.62 11.58
CA CYS A 258 -6.54 -26.61 11.20
C CYS A 258 -7.68 -27.24 10.38
N TYR A 259 -8.71 -26.46 10.05
CA TYR A 259 -9.88 -26.91 9.28
C TYR A 259 -9.75 -26.72 7.76
N SER A 260 -9.07 -25.66 7.30
CA SER A 260 -9.02 -25.28 5.89
C SER A 260 -7.95 -26.05 5.11
N ARG A 261 -8.30 -26.64 3.96
CA ARG A 261 -7.36 -27.34 3.05
C ARG A 261 -6.18 -26.45 2.64
N GLY A 262 -6.47 -25.18 2.32
CA GLY A 262 -5.43 -24.23 1.94
C GLY A 262 -4.48 -23.91 3.08
N LEU A 263 -5.02 -23.69 4.28
CA LEU A 263 -4.21 -23.46 5.48
C LEU A 263 -3.39 -24.69 5.86
N ALA A 264 -3.97 -25.89 5.83
CA ALA A 264 -3.23 -27.12 6.11
C ALA A 264 -2.04 -27.28 5.16
N ARG A 265 -2.25 -27.04 3.86
CA ARG A 265 -1.17 -27.09 2.87
C ARG A 265 -0.09 -26.03 3.10
N TYR A 266 -0.48 -24.82 3.54
CA TYR A 266 0.46 -23.79 3.97
C TYR A 266 1.32 -24.26 5.16
N LEU A 267 0.69 -24.77 6.23
CA LEU A 267 1.38 -25.24 7.42
C LEU A 267 2.33 -26.40 7.11
N GLU A 268 1.93 -27.35 6.26
CA GLU A 268 2.78 -28.44 5.77
C GLU A 268 4.03 -27.93 5.05
N ARG A 269 3.87 -27.00 4.09
CA ARG A 269 4.99 -26.44 3.33
C ARG A 269 5.93 -25.63 4.23
N ALA A 270 5.37 -24.82 5.14
CA ALA A 270 6.16 -24.04 6.08
C ALA A 270 7.00 -24.96 6.99
N THR A 271 6.38 -25.97 7.59
CA THR A 271 7.05 -26.89 8.53
C THR A 271 8.01 -27.87 7.84
N ALA A 272 7.82 -28.18 6.55
CA ALA A 272 8.73 -29.02 5.78
C ALA A 272 10.14 -28.41 5.65
N THR A 273 10.25 -27.08 5.71
CA THR A 273 11.54 -26.37 5.68
C THR A 273 12.29 -26.40 7.02
N TRP A 274 11.63 -26.82 8.11
CA TRP A 274 12.22 -26.79 9.44
C TRP A 274 13.16 -27.97 9.69
N PRO A 275 14.19 -27.79 10.54
CA PRO A 275 15.00 -28.89 11.04
C PRO A 275 14.15 -29.98 11.69
N ALA A 276 14.55 -31.26 11.55
CA ALA A 276 13.77 -32.39 12.04
C ALA A 276 13.37 -32.28 13.53
N ARG A 277 14.26 -31.76 14.39
CA ARG A 277 14.00 -31.55 15.82
C ARG A 277 12.95 -30.47 16.14
N GLU A 278 12.62 -29.61 15.18
CA GLU A 278 11.70 -28.48 15.33
C GLU A 278 10.37 -28.76 14.60
N ARG A 279 10.27 -29.89 13.88
CA ARG A 279 9.11 -30.24 13.09
C ARG A 279 8.06 -30.96 13.94
N PRO A 280 6.77 -30.54 13.90
CA PRO A 280 5.70 -31.28 14.55
C PRO A 280 5.59 -32.72 14.03
N ALA A 281 5.13 -33.64 14.88
CA ALA A 281 4.90 -35.03 14.50
C ALA A 281 3.68 -35.17 13.56
N TYR A 282 2.73 -34.24 13.66
CA TYR A 282 1.59 -34.13 12.78
C TYR A 282 1.37 -32.67 12.37
N VAL A 283 1.16 -32.44 11.07
CA VAL A 283 0.73 -31.17 10.49
C VAL A 283 -0.31 -31.51 9.44
N GLY A 284 -1.50 -30.89 9.48
CA GLY A 284 -2.53 -31.15 8.47
C GLY A 284 -3.95 -30.84 8.92
N LEU A 285 -4.92 -31.43 8.22
CA LEU A 285 -6.34 -31.27 8.53
C LEU A 285 -6.76 -32.14 9.69
N PHE A 286 -7.53 -31.60 10.63
CA PHE A 286 -8.07 -32.38 11.76
C PHE A 286 -8.75 -33.70 11.32
N HIS A 287 -9.46 -33.72 10.19
CA HIS A 287 -10.14 -34.91 9.66
C HIS A 287 -9.23 -35.90 8.93
N GLU A 288 -7.99 -35.54 8.62
CA GLU A 288 -7.00 -36.47 8.05
C GLU A 288 -6.28 -37.26 9.14
N LEU A 289 -6.23 -36.76 10.38
CA LEU A 289 -5.62 -37.47 11.50
C LEU A 289 -6.26 -38.86 11.76
N PRO A 290 -7.59 -39.00 11.88
CA PRO A 290 -8.21 -40.32 12.05
C PRO A 290 -7.90 -41.25 10.87
N VAL A 291 -7.92 -40.74 9.64
CA VAL A 291 -7.59 -41.53 8.43
C VAL A 291 -6.15 -42.02 8.47
N ARG A 292 -5.21 -41.13 8.80
CA ARG A 292 -3.80 -41.48 9.03
C ARG A 292 -3.64 -42.50 10.15
N TRP A 293 -4.60 -42.57 11.06
CA TRP A 293 -4.62 -43.51 12.16
C TRP A 293 -5.39 -44.80 11.90
N GLY A 294 -5.98 -44.97 10.71
CA GLY A 294 -6.62 -46.19 10.26
C GLY A 294 -8.14 -46.09 10.05
N ALA A 295 -8.75 -44.91 10.24
CA ALA A 295 -10.14 -44.68 9.90
C ALA A 295 -10.38 -44.76 8.38
N THR A 296 -11.60 -45.12 8.00
CA THR A 296 -12.02 -45.04 6.59
C THR A 296 -12.12 -43.57 6.17
N PRO A 297 -11.52 -43.16 5.04
CA PRO A 297 -11.64 -41.81 4.50
C PRO A 297 -13.10 -41.36 4.41
N GLY A 298 -13.36 -40.08 4.69
CA GLY A 298 -14.71 -39.53 4.61
C GLY A 298 -15.16 -39.17 3.19
N ASP A 299 -16.47 -39.02 2.97
CA ASP A 299 -17.06 -38.50 1.73
C ASP A 299 -17.25 -36.98 1.79
N ASP A 300 -16.59 -36.22 0.91
CA ASP A 300 -16.54 -34.74 0.95
C ASP A 300 -17.94 -34.12 0.77
N ARG A 301 -18.89 -34.92 0.30
CA ARG A 301 -20.28 -34.53 0.05
C ARG A 301 -21.19 -34.77 1.26
N ASP A 302 -20.74 -35.49 2.28
CA ASP A 302 -21.51 -35.79 3.49
C ASP A 302 -20.93 -35.09 4.73
N PRO A 303 -21.54 -33.98 5.18
CA PRO A 303 -21.15 -33.28 6.40
C PRO A 303 -21.11 -34.16 7.65
N ALA A 304 -21.99 -35.17 7.77
CA ALA A 304 -22.07 -36.01 8.96
C ALA A 304 -20.79 -36.84 9.15
N ASP A 305 -20.11 -37.15 8.05
CA ASP A 305 -18.85 -37.89 8.06
C ASP A 305 -17.74 -37.12 8.77
N TRP A 306 -17.64 -35.82 8.47
CA TRP A 306 -16.63 -34.91 9.00
C TRP A 306 -17.00 -34.31 10.35
N GLU A 307 -18.29 -34.12 10.61
CA GLU A 307 -18.76 -33.47 11.84
C GLU A 307 -19.01 -34.46 12.97
N GLU A 308 -19.31 -35.73 12.68
CA GLU A 308 -19.67 -36.73 13.69
C GLU A 308 -18.86 -38.02 13.63
N ARG A 309 -18.78 -38.69 12.47
CA ARG A 309 -18.14 -40.02 12.39
C ARG A 309 -16.64 -39.97 12.65
N LEU A 310 -15.90 -39.20 11.85
CA LEU A 310 -14.44 -39.07 11.97
C LEU A 310 -13.98 -38.57 13.35
N PRO A 311 -14.62 -37.58 14.01
CA PRO A 311 -14.23 -37.22 15.37
C PRO A 311 -14.47 -38.35 16.38
N ARG A 312 -15.58 -39.10 16.29
CA ARG A 312 -15.81 -40.27 17.17
C ARG A 312 -14.74 -41.34 16.96
N GLU A 313 -14.48 -41.71 15.70
CA GLU A 313 -13.44 -42.68 15.36
C GLU A 313 -12.05 -42.23 15.80
N LEU A 314 -11.71 -40.94 15.69
CA LEU A 314 -10.44 -40.40 16.20
C LEU A 314 -10.29 -40.67 17.70
N GLY A 315 -11.34 -40.44 18.49
CA GLY A 315 -11.33 -40.67 19.93
C GLY A 315 -11.13 -42.15 20.29
N ASP A 316 -11.72 -43.06 19.52
CA ASP A 316 -11.57 -44.52 19.72
C ASP A 316 -10.18 -45.01 19.30
N LEU A 317 -9.65 -44.48 18.18
CA LEU A 317 -8.30 -44.77 17.71
C LEU A 317 -7.25 -44.24 18.69
N ALA A 318 -7.43 -43.04 19.25
CA ALA A 318 -6.56 -42.51 20.30
C ALA A 318 -6.50 -43.42 21.54
N ALA A 319 -7.66 -43.94 21.98
CA ALA A 319 -7.73 -44.80 23.17
C ALA A 319 -6.99 -46.14 23.01
N GLN A 320 -6.81 -46.60 21.78
CA GLN A 320 -6.13 -47.86 21.46
C GLN A 320 -4.62 -47.66 21.17
N ARG A 321 -4.14 -46.42 21.14
CA ARG A 321 -2.76 -46.10 20.81
C ARG A 321 -1.81 -46.25 22.00
N PRO A 322 -0.57 -46.71 21.78
CA PRO A 322 0.47 -46.62 22.80
C PRO A 322 0.72 -45.16 23.20
N ALA A 323 1.03 -44.93 24.48
CA ALA A 323 1.28 -43.58 25.02
C ALA A 323 2.39 -42.80 24.28
N GLY A 324 3.37 -43.50 23.69
CA GLY A 324 4.45 -42.89 22.90
C GLY A 324 4.01 -42.38 21.52
N GLU A 325 2.84 -42.81 21.03
CA GLU A 325 2.28 -42.34 19.75
C GLU A 325 1.35 -41.13 19.92
N LEU A 326 0.83 -40.92 21.13
CA LEU A 326 0.02 -39.76 21.53
C LEU A 326 0.86 -38.49 21.68
N PHE A 327 0.20 -37.34 21.56
CA PHE A 327 0.86 -36.03 21.53
C PHE A 327 1.10 -35.48 22.94
N ASP A 328 2.20 -34.76 23.11
CA ASP A 328 2.47 -33.97 24.32
C ASP A 328 1.78 -32.60 24.25
N ALA A 329 1.61 -32.08 23.03
CA ALA A 329 0.99 -30.80 22.76
C ALA A 329 0.15 -30.83 21.48
N VAL A 330 -1.03 -30.22 21.53
CA VAL A 330 -1.84 -29.93 20.34
C VAL A 330 -1.97 -28.42 20.16
N VAL A 331 -1.74 -27.97 18.92
CA VAL A 331 -1.91 -26.59 18.47
C VAL A 331 -2.99 -26.57 17.41
N VAL A 332 -4.03 -25.78 17.63
CA VAL A 332 -5.17 -25.64 16.73
C VAL A 332 -5.23 -24.22 16.19
N ASP A 333 -5.15 -24.07 14.87
CA ASP A 333 -5.37 -22.80 14.17
C ASP A 333 -6.76 -22.76 13.50
N GLU A 334 -7.32 -21.56 13.39
CA GLU A 334 -8.71 -21.30 12.95
C GLU A 334 -9.75 -22.13 13.71
N ALA A 335 -9.60 -22.21 15.04
CA ALA A 335 -10.40 -23.08 15.90
C ALA A 335 -11.89 -22.73 15.96
N GLN A 336 -12.29 -21.53 15.53
CA GLN A 336 -13.71 -21.18 15.37
C GLN A 336 -14.43 -22.05 14.33
N ASP A 337 -13.68 -22.73 13.46
CA ASP A 337 -14.23 -23.69 12.50
C ASP A 337 -14.34 -25.11 13.10
N PHE A 338 -14.02 -25.34 14.38
CA PHE A 338 -14.15 -26.67 15.00
C PHE A 338 -15.55 -26.92 15.56
N GLY A 339 -16.09 -28.13 15.32
CA GLY A 339 -17.37 -28.58 15.86
C GLY A 339 -17.26 -29.21 17.26
N ASP A 340 -18.38 -29.29 17.98
CA ASP A 340 -18.45 -29.73 19.38
C ASP A 340 -17.86 -31.14 19.59
N ALA A 341 -18.11 -32.06 18.65
CA ALA A 341 -17.62 -33.44 18.71
C ALA A 341 -16.09 -33.56 18.58
N TRP A 342 -15.41 -32.55 18.03
CA TRP A 342 -13.97 -32.58 17.80
C TRP A 342 -13.16 -32.37 19.06
N TRP A 343 -13.64 -31.57 20.00
CA TRP A 343 -12.89 -31.24 21.20
C TRP A 343 -12.62 -32.44 22.11
N PRO A 344 -13.61 -33.29 22.45
CA PRO A 344 -13.36 -34.49 23.25
C PRO A 344 -12.40 -35.47 22.55
N ALA A 345 -12.52 -35.63 21.23
CA ALA A 345 -11.65 -36.50 20.45
C ALA A 345 -10.20 -36.02 20.47
N LEU A 346 -9.99 -34.72 20.29
CA LEU A 346 -8.68 -34.07 20.30
C LEU A 346 -7.99 -34.21 21.66
N LEU A 347 -8.73 -34.03 22.76
CA LEU A 347 -8.18 -34.21 24.11
C LEU A 347 -7.70 -35.64 24.36
N ARG A 348 -8.37 -36.66 23.80
CA ARG A 348 -7.92 -38.06 23.86
C ARG A 348 -6.64 -38.31 23.07
N CYS A 349 -6.30 -37.45 22.10
CA CYS A 349 -5.04 -37.55 21.37
C CYS A 349 -3.82 -37.07 22.20
N LEU A 350 -4.04 -36.39 23.34
CA LEU A 350 -2.98 -36.03 24.27
C LEU A 350 -2.57 -37.25 25.12
N ARG A 351 -1.28 -37.40 25.39
CA ARG A 351 -0.74 -38.43 26.27
C ARG A 351 -1.30 -38.30 27.69
N ASP A 352 -1.50 -37.07 28.13
CA ASP A 352 -2.19 -36.72 29.37
C ASP A 352 -3.35 -35.77 29.02
N PRO A 353 -4.61 -36.24 28.98
CA PRO A 353 -5.76 -35.40 28.64
C PRO A 353 -6.02 -34.26 29.63
N ASP A 354 -5.48 -34.33 30.86
CA ASP A 354 -5.71 -33.36 31.94
C ASP A 354 -4.57 -32.33 32.04
N ALA A 355 -3.31 -32.76 31.92
CA ALA A 355 -2.13 -31.90 31.99
C ALA A 355 -1.46 -31.59 30.64
N GLY A 356 -1.87 -32.28 29.57
CA GLY A 356 -1.35 -32.10 28.22
C GLY A 356 -1.58 -30.68 27.70
N ARG A 357 -0.71 -30.25 26.78
CA ARG A 357 -0.70 -28.87 26.31
C ARG A 357 -1.68 -28.66 25.17
N LEU A 358 -2.46 -27.58 25.26
CA LEU A 358 -3.44 -27.20 24.26
C LEU A 358 -3.33 -25.70 23.99
N ALA A 359 -2.93 -25.33 22.78
CA ALA A 359 -2.92 -23.96 22.31
C ALA A 359 -3.96 -23.80 21.18
N VAL A 360 -4.92 -22.92 21.39
CA VAL A 360 -6.03 -22.67 20.47
C VAL A 360 -5.94 -21.26 19.95
N PHE A 361 -6.02 -21.08 18.63
CA PHE A 361 -6.01 -19.79 17.97
C PHE A 361 -7.32 -19.59 17.22
N SER A 362 -8.04 -18.50 17.48
CA SER A 362 -9.33 -18.24 16.81
C SER A 362 -9.61 -16.78 16.49
N ASP A 363 -10.48 -16.57 15.51
CA ASP A 363 -11.12 -15.29 15.20
C ASP A 363 -12.64 -15.46 15.26
N ASP A 364 -13.26 -14.95 16.33
CA ASP A 364 -14.72 -15.04 16.49
C ASP A 364 -15.47 -14.27 15.39
N GLY A 365 -14.84 -13.25 14.79
CA GLY A 365 -15.42 -12.50 13.67
C GLY A 365 -15.48 -13.30 12.37
N GLN A 366 -14.69 -14.38 12.23
CA GLN A 366 -14.67 -15.24 11.02
C GLN A 366 -15.49 -16.53 11.19
N ARG A 367 -16.36 -16.62 12.20
CA ARG A 367 -17.21 -17.81 12.43
C ARG A 367 -18.39 -17.83 11.44
N VAL A 368 -18.22 -18.51 10.31
CA VAL A 368 -19.25 -18.58 9.25
C VAL A 368 -20.27 -19.69 9.51
N PHE A 369 -19.87 -20.80 10.15
CA PHE A 369 -20.78 -21.90 10.47
C PHE A 369 -21.14 -21.83 11.96
N PRO A 370 -22.40 -22.12 12.36
CA PRO A 370 -22.82 -22.17 13.75
C PRO A 370 -22.23 -23.40 14.43
N ARG A 371 -20.94 -23.36 14.72
CA ARG A 371 -20.23 -24.34 15.52
C ARG A 371 -20.07 -23.73 16.92
N SER A 372 -20.77 -24.31 17.89
CA SER A 372 -20.81 -23.87 19.30
C SER A 372 -19.67 -24.44 20.15
N GLY A 373 -18.74 -25.15 19.51
CA GLY A 373 -17.77 -25.99 20.19
C GLY A 373 -16.86 -25.18 21.08
N THR A 374 -17.03 -25.34 22.38
CA THR A 374 -16.07 -24.89 23.38
C THR A 374 -15.22 -26.09 23.77
N ALA A 375 -13.90 -25.89 23.87
CA ALA A 375 -13.06 -26.93 24.43
C ALA A 375 -13.60 -27.23 25.85
N PRO A 376 -13.82 -28.51 26.23
CA PRO A 376 -14.45 -28.86 27.50
C PRO A 376 -13.46 -28.74 28.68
N VAL A 377 -12.56 -27.75 28.62
CA VAL A 377 -11.39 -27.56 29.47
C VAL A 377 -11.15 -26.06 29.64
N GLU A 378 -10.66 -25.67 30.82
CA GLU A 378 -10.36 -24.26 31.08
C GLU A 378 -9.12 -23.83 30.28
N LEU A 379 -9.27 -22.73 29.51
CA LEU A 379 -8.21 -22.14 28.71
C LEU A 379 -7.93 -20.72 29.23
N THR A 380 -6.66 -20.37 29.42
CA THR A 380 -6.29 -18.98 29.67
C THR A 380 -6.48 -18.17 28.38
N VAL A 381 -7.38 -17.20 28.38
CA VAL A 381 -7.68 -16.38 27.20
C VAL A 381 -6.69 -15.22 27.08
N ILE A 382 -6.08 -15.07 25.90
CA ILE A 382 -5.23 -13.94 25.54
C ILE A 382 -5.84 -13.28 24.30
N THR A 383 -6.08 -11.97 24.38
CA THR A 383 -6.64 -11.21 23.25
C THR A 383 -5.55 -10.43 22.53
N LEU A 384 -5.53 -10.54 21.20
CA LEU A 384 -4.70 -9.74 20.30
C LEU A 384 -5.57 -8.66 19.66
N ASP A 385 -5.19 -7.40 19.81
CA ASP A 385 -5.93 -6.22 19.32
C ASP A 385 -5.19 -5.43 18.22
N GLU A 386 -3.93 -5.74 17.95
CA GLU A 386 -3.12 -5.08 16.92
C GLU A 386 -3.18 -5.82 15.56
N ASN A 387 -3.67 -5.16 14.51
CA ASN A 387 -3.54 -5.68 13.14
C ASN A 387 -2.16 -5.31 12.59
N LEU A 388 -1.38 -6.34 12.30
CA LEU A 388 -0.01 -6.26 11.80
C LEU A 388 0.12 -6.67 10.33
N ARG A 389 -1.01 -6.82 9.61
CA ARG A 389 -1.07 -7.46 8.28
C ARG A 389 -1.37 -6.46 7.17
N SER A 390 -2.36 -5.59 7.37
CA SER A 390 -2.98 -4.86 6.28
C SER A 390 -2.92 -3.36 6.47
N THR A 391 -2.90 -2.61 5.38
CA THR A 391 -2.86 -1.13 5.40
C THR A 391 -3.99 -0.57 6.27
N LYS A 392 -3.82 0.66 6.77
CA LYS A 392 -4.81 1.28 7.67
C LYS A 392 -6.22 1.25 7.10
N GLN A 393 -6.38 1.51 5.81
CA GLN A 393 -7.65 1.54 5.10
C GLN A 393 -8.34 0.16 5.12
N ILE A 394 -7.61 -0.90 4.78
CA ILE A 394 -8.13 -2.28 4.79
C ILE A 394 -8.45 -2.72 6.22
N ALA A 395 -7.55 -2.47 7.17
CA ALA A 395 -7.73 -2.87 8.56
C ALA A 395 -8.94 -2.18 9.20
N GLN A 396 -9.16 -0.89 8.90
CA GLN A 396 -10.31 -0.12 9.37
C GLN A 396 -11.62 -0.58 8.74
N LEU A 397 -11.63 -0.88 7.44
CA LEU A 397 -12.80 -1.43 6.76
C LEU A 397 -13.17 -2.81 7.34
N CYS A 398 -12.19 -3.69 7.53
CA CYS A 398 -12.41 -4.98 8.20
C CYS A 398 -12.90 -4.78 9.64
N GLY A 399 -12.30 -3.86 10.37
CA GLY A 399 -12.69 -3.47 11.73
C GLY A 399 -14.15 -3.06 11.86
N ALA A 400 -14.72 -2.43 10.82
CA ALA A 400 -16.13 -2.04 10.81
C ALA A 400 -17.10 -3.22 10.72
N LEU A 401 -16.63 -4.41 10.31
CA LEU A 401 -17.45 -5.60 10.11
C LEU A 401 -17.49 -6.56 11.31
N HIS A 402 -16.62 -6.39 12.31
CA HIS A 402 -16.63 -7.20 13.53
C HIS A 402 -16.78 -6.34 14.79
N THR A 403 -17.15 -6.96 15.90
CA THR A 403 -17.45 -6.28 17.17
C THR A 403 -16.22 -6.03 18.06
N GLY A 404 -15.03 -6.43 17.61
CA GLY A 404 -13.78 -6.33 18.35
C GLY A 404 -13.02 -5.04 18.06
N ILE A 405 -12.09 -4.68 18.95
CA ILE A 405 -11.20 -3.54 18.71
C ILE A 405 -10.06 -4.01 17.79
N THR A 406 -9.92 -3.34 16.65
CA THR A 406 -8.76 -3.51 15.76
C THR A 406 -7.95 -2.22 15.77
N ARG A 407 -6.68 -2.33 16.15
CA ARG A 407 -5.69 -1.24 16.12
C ARG A 407 -4.71 -1.48 14.97
N PRO A 408 -4.86 -0.78 13.83
CA PRO A 408 -3.94 -0.93 12.71
C PRO A 408 -2.55 -0.44 13.10
N ARG A 409 -1.55 -1.31 12.99
CA ARG A 409 -0.11 -0.95 13.09
C ARG A 409 0.53 -0.70 11.73
N GLY A 410 -0.14 -1.15 10.66
CA GLY A 410 0.20 -0.79 9.29
C GLY A 410 0.14 0.73 9.05
N TRP A 411 0.81 1.19 8.00
CA TRP A 411 0.84 2.60 7.60
C TRP A 411 -0.34 2.88 6.66
N ALA A 412 -0.55 4.15 6.31
CA ALA A 412 -1.55 4.48 5.30
C ALA A 412 -1.09 3.90 3.96
N GLY A 413 -1.98 3.18 3.27
CA GLY A 413 -1.76 2.70 1.91
C GLY A 413 -2.78 3.27 0.93
N ALA A 414 -2.86 2.67 -0.26
CA ALA A 414 -3.85 3.04 -1.27
C ALA A 414 -5.29 2.94 -0.73
N PRO A 415 -6.22 3.79 -1.21
CA PRO A 415 -7.64 3.64 -0.90
C PRO A 415 -8.15 2.29 -1.43
N VAL A 416 -9.19 1.76 -0.77
CA VAL A 416 -9.93 0.59 -1.28
C VAL A 416 -10.56 0.98 -2.60
N ARG A 417 -10.43 0.14 -3.63
CA ARG A 417 -11.07 0.34 -4.94
C ARG A 417 -12.44 -0.35 -4.95
N VAL A 418 -13.44 0.29 -5.54
CA VAL A 418 -14.79 -0.25 -5.65
C VAL A 418 -15.23 -0.21 -7.11
N VAL A 419 -15.63 -1.37 -7.63
CA VAL A 419 -16.25 -1.55 -8.94
C VAL A 419 -17.73 -1.92 -8.68
N ASP A 420 -18.61 -0.93 -8.79
CA ASP A 420 -20.04 -1.11 -8.48
C ASP A 420 -20.78 -1.72 -9.67
N VAL A 421 -21.07 -3.01 -9.57
CA VAL A 421 -21.77 -3.80 -10.59
C VAL A 421 -22.77 -4.76 -9.95
N PRO A 422 -23.81 -5.22 -10.68
CA PRO A 422 -24.70 -6.27 -10.22
C PRO A 422 -23.97 -7.55 -9.78
N ALA A 423 -24.54 -8.30 -8.84
CA ALA A 423 -23.89 -9.49 -8.26
C ALA A 423 -23.66 -10.62 -9.27
N ASP A 424 -24.48 -10.72 -10.32
CA ASP A 424 -24.34 -11.66 -11.41
C ASP A 424 -23.22 -11.29 -12.40
N GLU A 425 -22.85 -10.01 -12.47
CA GLU A 425 -21.73 -9.49 -13.29
C GLU A 425 -20.41 -9.45 -12.51
N ALA A 426 -20.44 -9.52 -11.18
CA ALA A 426 -19.29 -9.34 -10.30
C ALA A 426 -18.10 -10.28 -10.56
N VAL A 427 -18.34 -11.48 -11.12
CA VAL A 427 -17.25 -12.40 -11.48
C VAL A 427 -16.50 -11.88 -12.72
N GLY A 428 -17.22 -11.55 -13.79
CA GLY A 428 -16.61 -11.05 -15.03
C GLY A 428 -15.90 -9.71 -14.83
N ALA A 429 -16.54 -8.77 -14.11
CA ALA A 429 -15.89 -7.52 -13.72
C ALA A 429 -14.68 -7.74 -12.79
N GLY A 430 -14.64 -8.86 -12.07
CA GLY A 430 -13.49 -9.29 -11.28
C GLY A 430 -12.32 -9.72 -12.16
N ASP A 431 -12.59 -10.42 -13.26
CA ASP A 431 -11.58 -10.78 -14.26
C ASP A 431 -11.01 -9.51 -14.93
N ASP A 432 -11.87 -8.57 -15.33
CA ASP A 432 -11.46 -7.28 -15.90
C ASP A 432 -10.58 -6.48 -14.90
N ALA A 433 -10.93 -6.51 -13.62
CA ALA A 433 -10.13 -5.91 -12.55
C ALA A 433 -8.74 -6.56 -12.41
N VAL A 434 -8.63 -7.88 -12.59
CA VAL A 434 -7.34 -8.58 -12.59
C VAL A 434 -6.50 -8.12 -13.77
N ASP A 435 -7.07 -8.07 -14.97
CA ASP A 435 -6.36 -7.65 -16.18
C ASP A 435 -5.83 -6.21 -16.06
N ALA A 436 -6.64 -5.30 -15.52
CA ALA A 436 -6.23 -3.92 -15.26
C ALA A 436 -5.09 -3.84 -14.22
N LEU A 437 -5.14 -4.63 -13.14
CA LEU A 437 -4.05 -4.70 -12.16
C LEU A 437 -2.75 -5.24 -12.76
N LEU A 438 -2.83 -6.23 -13.65
CA LEU A 438 -1.66 -6.73 -14.38
C LEU A 438 -1.08 -5.65 -15.31
N ALA A 439 -1.94 -4.87 -15.98
CA ALA A 439 -1.53 -3.74 -16.81
C ALA A 439 -0.89 -2.60 -15.99
N GLU A 440 -1.33 -2.39 -14.75
CA GLU A 440 -0.69 -1.47 -13.79
C GLU A 440 0.69 -1.95 -13.30
N GLY A 441 1.08 -3.20 -13.60
CA GLY A 441 2.39 -3.76 -13.27
C GLY A 441 2.45 -4.61 -12.01
N TRP A 442 1.30 -4.98 -11.42
CA TRP A 442 1.26 -5.98 -10.35
C TRP A 442 1.69 -7.34 -10.87
N GLU A 443 2.53 -8.06 -10.12
CA GLU A 443 2.91 -9.41 -10.51
C GLU A 443 1.72 -10.38 -10.36
N PRO A 444 1.51 -11.34 -11.28
CA PRO A 444 0.40 -12.29 -11.17
C PRO A 444 0.34 -13.01 -9.81
N GLY A 445 1.50 -13.43 -9.32
CA GLY A 445 1.66 -14.06 -8.01
C GLY A 445 1.29 -13.18 -6.81
N GLN A 446 1.07 -11.88 -6.98
CA GLN A 446 0.62 -10.95 -5.94
C GLN A 446 -0.90 -10.80 -5.88
N ILE A 447 -1.65 -11.36 -6.85
CA ILE A 447 -3.09 -11.12 -6.99
C ILE A 447 -3.88 -12.41 -6.65
N ALA A 448 -5.00 -12.24 -5.94
CA ALA A 448 -6.00 -13.29 -5.78
C ALA A 448 -7.42 -12.74 -6.03
N LEU A 449 -8.19 -13.43 -6.88
CA LEU A 449 -9.62 -13.19 -7.08
C LEU A 449 -10.42 -14.18 -6.23
N LEU A 450 -11.22 -13.66 -5.29
CA LEU A 450 -12.03 -14.44 -4.37
C LEU A 450 -13.52 -14.17 -4.57
N THR A 451 -14.32 -15.24 -4.68
CA THR A 451 -15.78 -15.13 -4.76
C THR A 451 -16.46 -15.44 -3.41
N THR A 452 -17.59 -14.79 -3.13
CA THR A 452 -18.37 -14.97 -1.88
C THR A 452 -19.50 -16.00 -1.97
N GLY A 453 -19.99 -16.27 -3.19
CA GLY A 453 -21.19 -17.05 -3.46
C GLY A 453 -20.90 -18.34 -4.23
N ARG A 454 -20.99 -18.29 -5.56
CA ARG A 454 -20.58 -19.42 -6.42
C ARG A 454 -19.07 -19.40 -6.62
N ARG A 455 -18.45 -20.58 -6.67
CA ARG A 455 -17.03 -20.73 -6.98
C ARG A 455 -16.73 -20.16 -8.38
N HIS A 456 -15.55 -19.59 -8.53
CA HIS A 456 -15.06 -19.16 -9.84
C HIS A 456 -14.97 -20.35 -10.82
N PRO A 457 -15.35 -20.22 -12.10
CA PRO A 457 -15.22 -21.30 -13.08
C PRO A 457 -13.81 -21.89 -13.15
N LEU A 458 -12.78 -21.04 -13.23
CA LEU A 458 -11.37 -21.48 -13.21
C LEU A 458 -10.99 -22.28 -11.96
N GLN A 459 -11.57 -21.97 -10.80
CA GLN A 459 -11.33 -22.76 -9.59
C GLN A 459 -11.90 -24.17 -9.75
N VAL A 460 -13.12 -24.29 -10.26
CA VAL A 460 -13.80 -25.58 -10.45
C VAL A 460 -13.01 -26.44 -11.42
N GLU A 461 -12.70 -25.90 -12.60
CA GLU A 461 -11.93 -26.59 -13.64
C GLU A 461 -10.56 -27.06 -13.14
N THR A 462 -9.82 -26.18 -12.43
CA THR A 462 -8.48 -26.53 -11.92
C THR A 462 -8.54 -27.67 -10.90
N VAL A 463 -9.52 -27.64 -9.98
CA VAL A 463 -9.67 -28.69 -8.97
C VAL A 463 -10.13 -30.01 -9.59
N GLU A 464 -11.03 -29.98 -10.57
CA GLU A 464 -11.48 -31.17 -11.28
C GLU A 464 -10.37 -31.83 -12.10
N LEU A 465 -9.49 -31.04 -12.72
CA LEU A 465 -8.39 -31.54 -13.55
C LEU A 465 -7.19 -32.01 -12.74
N ALA A 466 -6.75 -31.22 -11.75
CA ALA A 466 -5.48 -31.43 -11.05
C ALA A 466 -5.64 -31.96 -9.62
N GLY A 467 -6.83 -31.83 -9.03
CA GLY A 467 -7.07 -32.15 -7.62
C GLY A 467 -6.72 -31.00 -6.68
N HIS A 468 -7.12 -31.15 -5.41
CA HIS A 468 -6.98 -30.09 -4.40
C HIS A 468 -5.53 -29.77 -4.03
N ARG A 469 -4.64 -30.77 -4.03
CA ARG A 469 -3.27 -30.60 -3.59
C ARG A 469 -2.49 -29.74 -4.58
N GLU A 470 -2.59 -30.07 -5.86
CA GLU A 470 -1.99 -29.35 -6.98
C GLU A 470 -2.56 -27.93 -7.09
N TYR A 471 -3.88 -27.77 -6.93
CA TYR A 471 -4.54 -26.46 -6.87
C TYR A 471 -3.92 -25.54 -5.81
N TRP A 472 -3.72 -26.04 -4.58
CA TRP A 472 -3.09 -25.26 -3.53
C TRP A 472 -1.57 -25.09 -3.74
N ASP A 473 -0.89 -26.07 -4.31
CA ASP A 473 0.52 -25.92 -4.66
C ASP A 473 0.76 -24.83 -5.71
N GLY A 474 -0.16 -24.64 -6.65
CA GLY A 474 -0.18 -23.51 -7.58
C GLY A 474 -0.26 -22.15 -6.87
N PHE A 475 -1.16 -22.01 -5.88
CA PHE A 475 -1.26 -20.80 -5.05
C PHE A 475 0.06 -20.42 -4.38
N PHE A 476 0.74 -21.40 -3.79
CA PHE A 476 2.02 -21.19 -3.11
C PHE A 476 3.20 -21.08 -4.06
N GLY A 477 3.05 -21.50 -5.33
CA GLY A 477 4.03 -21.28 -6.38
C GLY A 477 4.21 -19.80 -6.73
N ARG A 478 3.17 -18.99 -6.53
CA ARG A 478 3.17 -17.53 -6.81
C ARG A 478 3.56 -17.18 -8.25
N GLN A 479 3.26 -18.05 -9.21
CA GLN A 479 3.57 -17.82 -10.61
C GLN A 479 2.41 -17.14 -11.36
N ASP A 480 1.18 -17.46 -10.97
CA ASP A 480 -0.04 -17.00 -11.62
C ASP A 480 -1.00 -16.33 -10.62
N VAL A 481 -2.01 -15.63 -11.17
CA VAL A 481 -3.14 -15.11 -10.40
C VAL A 481 -3.93 -16.27 -9.80
N PHE A 482 -4.29 -16.14 -8.53
CA PHE A 482 -5.05 -17.19 -7.85
C PHE A 482 -6.56 -16.93 -7.89
N TYR A 483 -7.34 -17.92 -8.34
CA TYR A 483 -8.80 -17.87 -8.35
C TYR A 483 -9.37 -18.80 -7.28
N GLY A 484 -10.25 -18.30 -6.43
CA GLY A 484 -10.76 -19.07 -5.31
C GLY A 484 -12.10 -18.61 -4.75
N HIS A 485 -12.53 -19.32 -3.71
CA HIS A 485 -13.72 -18.99 -2.94
C HIS A 485 -13.28 -18.60 -1.54
N VAL A 486 -13.88 -17.55 -0.97
CA VAL A 486 -13.49 -16.96 0.32
C VAL A 486 -13.33 -18.01 1.42
N LEU A 487 -14.27 -18.95 1.55
CA LEU A 487 -14.21 -20.00 2.58
C LEU A 487 -13.01 -20.94 2.47
N GLY A 488 -12.53 -21.23 1.25
CA GLY A 488 -11.33 -22.06 1.06
C GLY A 488 -10.06 -21.29 1.38
N PHE A 489 -10.10 -19.95 1.30
CA PHE A 489 -8.97 -19.05 1.47
C PHE A 489 -8.78 -18.54 2.92
N LYS A 490 -9.59 -19.04 3.87
CA LYS A 490 -9.42 -18.73 5.30
C LYS A 490 -8.03 -19.14 5.79
N GLY A 491 -7.46 -18.34 6.68
CA GLY A 491 -6.07 -18.45 7.11
C GLY A 491 -5.02 -17.98 6.10
N LEU A 492 -5.38 -17.79 4.83
CA LEU A 492 -4.45 -17.35 3.78
C LEU A 492 -4.60 -15.85 3.49
N GLU A 493 -3.69 -15.31 2.69
CA GLU A 493 -3.60 -13.89 2.36
C GLU A 493 -2.89 -13.65 1.03
N ARG A 494 -3.12 -12.46 0.46
CA ARG A 494 -2.41 -11.99 -0.74
C ARG A 494 -2.15 -10.50 -0.70
N THR A 495 -1.13 -10.06 -1.44
CA THR A 495 -0.72 -8.65 -1.53
C THR A 495 -1.89 -7.81 -2.05
N VAL A 496 -2.50 -8.26 -3.15
CA VAL A 496 -3.72 -7.70 -3.74
C VAL A 496 -4.83 -8.74 -3.72
N VAL A 497 -6.02 -8.33 -3.30
CA VAL A 497 -7.23 -9.16 -3.41
C VAL A 497 -8.32 -8.44 -4.16
N VAL A 498 -8.86 -9.11 -5.17
CA VAL A 498 -10.10 -8.75 -5.86
C VAL A 498 -11.22 -9.60 -5.25
N LEU A 499 -12.11 -8.98 -4.48
CA LEU A 499 -13.23 -9.66 -3.84
C LEU A 499 -14.50 -9.47 -4.69
N ALA A 500 -14.87 -10.50 -5.44
CA ALA A 500 -16.09 -10.56 -6.22
C ALA A 500 -17.28 -10.97 -5.34
N VAL A 501 -18.14 -10.01 -4.99
CA VAL A 501 -19.34 -10.17 -4.16
C VAL A 501 -20.50 -10.70 -5.02
N ASN A 502 -20.36 -11.94 -5.51
CA ASN A 502 -21.32 -12.61 -6.40
C ASN A 502 -22.48 -13.31 -5.66
N GLY A 503 -22.88 -12.75 -4.52
CA GLY A 503 -23.94 -13.25 -3.64
C GLY A 503 -23.44 -14.03 -2.41
N VAL A 504 -24.36 -14.30 -1.47
CA VAL A 504 -24.13 -15.12 -0.27
C VAL A 504 -25.33 -16.05 -0.10
N ARG A 505 -25.08 -17.35 0.15
CA ARG A 505 -26.16 -18.36 0.27
C ARG A 505 -27.06 -18.16 1.50
N ASP A 506 -26.48 -17.62 2.57
CA ASP A 506 -27.16 -17.40 3.85
C ASP A 506 -26.93 -15.93 4.26
N VAL A 507 -28.02 -15.17 4.32
CA VAL A 507 -27.99 -13.73 4.60
C VAL A 507 -27.49 -13.47 6.02
N GLU A 508 -27.79 -14.35 6.98
CA GLU A 508 -27.30 -14.21 8.36
C GLU A 508 -25.76 -14.28 8.44
N ARG A 509 -25.13 -14.91 7.44
CA ARG A 509 -23.67 -15.08 7.33
C ARG A 509 -23.00 -14.05 6.43
N ALA A 510 -23.77 -13.18 5.76
CA ALA A 510 -23.24 -12.25 4.77
C ALA A 510 -22.15 -11.35 5.36
N ARG A 511 -22.38 -10.83 6.57
CA ARG A 511 -21.41 -9.97 7.27
C ARG A 511 -20.08 -10.69 7.54
N THR A 512 -20.15 -11.91 8.06
CA THR A 512 -18.97 -12.74 8.32
C THR A 512 -18.25 -13.13 7.04
N MET A 513 -18.99 -13.42 5.96
CA MET A 513 -18.41 -13.75 4.65
C MET A 513 -17.63 -12.56 4.07
N LEU A 514 -18.23 -11.34 4.11
CA LEU A 514 -17.56 -10.12 3.67
C LEU A 514 -16.30 -9.86 4.51
N TYR A 515 -16.41 -9.91 5.84
CA TYR A 515 -15.24 -9.73 6.72
C TYR A 515 -14.13 -10.73 6.42
N THR A 516 -14.49 -12.00 6.18
CA THR A 516 -13.52 -13.04 5.84
C THR A 516 -12.82 -12.71 4.51
N GLY A 517 -13.55 -12.30 3.48
CA GLY A 517 -12.99 -11.98 2.16
C GLY A 517 -12.14 -10.71 2.15
N LEU A 518 -12.63 -9.62 2.73
CA LEU A 518 -11.94 -8.31 2.73
C LEU A 518 -10.61 -8.39 3.50
N SER A 519 -10.55 -9.20 4.55
CA SER A 519 -9.36 -9.36 5.40
C SER A 519 -8.24 -10.22 4.81
N ARG A 520 -8.40 -10.68 3.56
CA ARG A 520 -7.38 -11.45 2.84
C ARG A 520 -6.34 -10.56 2.15
N ALA A 521 -6.67 -9.28 1.95
CA ALA A 521 -5.80 -8.29 1.32
C ALA A 521 -4.76 -7.74 2.32
N ARG A 522 -3.52 -7.58 1.86
CA ARG A 522 -2.44 -6.94 2.65
C ARG A 522 -2.24 -5.49 2.27
N VAL A 523 -2.11 -5.19 0.98
CA VAL A 523 -1.78 -3.85 0.48
C VAL A 523 -2.96 -3.19 -0.21
N LEU A 524 -3.52 -3.88 -1.20
CA LEU A 524 -4.60 -3.35 -2.04
C LEU A 524 -5.80 -4.29 -2.01
N LEU A 525 -6.98 -3.69 -1.86
CA LEU A 525 -8.26 -4.37 -1.89
C LEU A 525 -9.13 -3.74 -2.99
N VAL A 526 -9.62 -4.58 -3.89
CA VAL A 526 -10.63 -4.23 -4.89
C VAL A 526 -11.92 -4.96 -4.52
N VAL A 527 -13.02 -4.23 -4.30
CA VAL A 527 -14.34 -4.80 -4.04
C VAL A 527 -15.16 -4.69 -5.32
N VAL A 528 -15.60 -5.82 -5.86
CA VAL A 528 -16.35 -5.89 -7.11
C VAL A 528 -17.72 -6.47 -6.83
N GLY A 529 -18.78 -5.73 -7.14
CA GLY A 529 -20.17 -6.13 -6.88
C GLY A 529 -21.02 -5.00 -6.29
N PRO A 530 -22.27 -5.29 -5.89
CA PRO A 530 -23.22 -4.22 -5.59
C PRO A 530 -22.81 -3.45 -4.33
N ARG A 531 -22.37 -2.20 -4.49
CA ARG A 531 -21.91 -1.35 -3.39
C ARG A 531 -22.98 -1.22 -2.31
N GLY A 532 -24.23 -1.00 -2.73
CA GLY A 532 -25.38 -0.90 -1.83
C GLY A 532 -25.56 -2.11 -0.92
N TYR A 533 -25.33 -3.33 -1.45
CA TYR A 533 -25.41 -4.57 -0.66
C TYR A 533 -24.29 -4.67 0.37
N VAL A 534 -23.05 -4.31 -0.01
CA VAL A 534 -21.90 -4.31 0.91
C VAL A 534 -22.12 -3.32 2.05
N GLU A 535 -22.63 -2.13 1.75
CA GLU A 535 -22.96 -1.11 2.76
C GLU A 535 -24.13 -1.53 3.66
N GLU A 536 -25.17 -2.16 3.11
CA GLU A 536 -26.32 -2.65 3.87
C GLU A 536 -25.89 -3.73 4.88
N VAL A 537 -25.17 -4.75 4.42
CA VAL A 537 -24.66 -5.85 5.27
C VAL A 537 -23.66 -5.33 6.30
N GLY A 538 -22.82 -4.38 5.89
CA GLY A 538 -21.80 -3.77 6.73
C GLY A 538 -22.35 -2.78 7.76
N GLY A 539 -23.47 -2.14 7.47
CA GLY A 539 -24.06 -1.07 8.27
C GLY A 539 -23.29 0.25 8.16
N GLU A 540 -23.67 1.21 9.00
CA GLU A 540 -23.18 2.61 8.91
C GLU A 540 -21.66 2.72 9.01
N ALA A 541 -21.01 1.90 9.84
CA ALA A 541 -19.56 1.92 9.98
C ALA A 541 -18.85 1.58 8.66
N VAL A 542 -19.35 0.62 7.89
CA VAL A 542 -18.80 0.25 6.58
C VAL A 542 -19.07 1.34 5.55
N ARG A 543 -20.29 1.89 5.53
CA ARG A 543 -20.63 3.03 4.65
C ARG A 543 -19.70 4.22 4.87
N MET A 544 -19.39 4.55 6.12
CA MET A 544 -18.42 5.60 6.43
C MET A 544 -17.02 5.29 5.90
N ARG A 545 -16.56 4.03 6.01
CA ARG A 545 -15.22 3.63 5.53
C ARG A 545 -15.14 3.58 4.00
N LEU A 546 -16.23 3.25 3.31
CA LEU A 546 -16.29 3.23 1.85
C LEU A 546 -16.53 4.62 1.22
N ARG A 547 -16.77 5.66 2.02
CA ARG A 547 -16.92 7.04 1.51
C ARG A 547 -15.64 7.54 0.84
N ASP A 548 -14.50 7.20 1.41
CA ASP A 548 -13.17 7.58 0.91
C ASP A 548 -12.57 6.50 -0.01
N ALA A 549 -13.37 5.51 -0.42
CA ALA A 549 -12.96 4.51 -1.39
C ALA A 549 -12.90 5.11 -2.80
N TRP A 550 -11.99 4.61 -3.61
CA TRP A 550 -11.88 5.01 -5.00
C TRP A 550 -12.91 4.23 -5.84
N GLU A 551 -13.91 4.94 -6.38
CA GLU A 551 -14.76 4.40 -7.44
C GLU A 551 -13.93 4.20 -8.71
N TRP A 552 -13.72 2.93 -9.07
CA TRP A 552 -12.73 2.53 -10.04
C TRP A 552 -13.38 1.80 -11.21
N VAL A 553 -12.93 2.12 -12.42
CA VAL A 553 -13.39 1.51 -13.67
C VAL A 553 -12.18 0.82 -14.30
N PRO A 554 -12.14 -0.54 -14.34
CA PRO A 554 -10.99 -1.29 -14.86
C PRO A 554 -10.63 -1.01 -16.33
N SER A 555 -11.52 -0.37 -17.10
CA SER A 555 -11.35 -0.09 -18.52
C SER A 555 -10.82 1.30 -18.88
N ASP A 556 -10.53 2.16 -17.91
CA ASP A 556 -9.81 3.41 -18.18
C ASP A 556 -8.29 3.16 -18.11
N PRO A 557 -7.57 3.13 -19.25
CA PRO A 557 -6.15 3.43 -19.19
C PRO A 557 -6.03 4.88 -18.70
N LEU A 558 -5.48 5.07 -17.49
CA LEU A 558 -5.09 6.38 -17.00
C LEU A 558 -4.03 7.01 -17.91
#